data_AF-A0A9X1W055-F1
#
_entry.id   AF-A0A9X1W055-F1
#
_cell.length_a   1.000
_cell.length_b   1.000
_cell.length_c   1.000
_cell.angle_alpha   90.00
_cell.angle_beta   90.00
_cell.angle_gamma   90.00
#
_symmetry.space_group_name_H-M   'P 1'
#
loop_
_entity.id
_entity.type
_entity.pdbx_description
1 polymer ?
#
loop_
_entity_poly.entity_id
_entity_poly.type
_entity_poly.pdbx_seq_one_letter_code
_entity_poly.pdbx_strand_id
1 'polypeptide(L)'
;MPHSLRSVCSLLSGLVLATTAGALYAQETGSVESRLKSELTVLGFANGELPVLKPAFGNYVDAVQVDNLLILSSAAPQRPDGQFVKGRVPDQVSVNDAMVAAKLACVRQIARMKLALGDLNRVQRIAYVKGKIWSTPEFTDQTKITDACSSLFVAVFGDAGKHARTTEGIASGPFGATFEVETFVEVKPSVTSMEKK
;
A
#
# COMPACT_ATOMS: atom_id res chain seq x y z
N MET A 1 18.85 75.36 -10.54
CA MET A 1 18.20 75.40 -11.87
C MET A 1 18.85 74.34 -12.76
N PRO A 2 18.09 73.64 -13.61
CA PRO A 2 17.78 72.22 -13.38
C PRO A 2 18.03 71.32 -14.62
N HIS A 3 17.48 70.09 -14.58
CA HIS A 3 17.19 69.13 -15.67
C HIS A 3 18.23 68.00 -15.84
N SER A 4 17.87 66.74 -16.07
CA SER A 4 16.58 66.05 -16.22
C SER A 4 16.84 64.54 -16.33
N LEU A 5 15.90 63.74 -15.82
CA LEU A 5 15.65 62.33 -16.14
C LEU A 5 15.88 61.97 -17.62
N ARG A 6 16.24 60.70 -17.87
CA ARG A 6 15.42 59.78 -18.70
C ARG A 6 15.84 58.31 -18.54
N SER A 7 14.80 57.50 -18.35
CA SER A 7 14.76 56.05 -18.32
C SER A 7 15.35 55.40 -19.57
N VAL A 8 15.94 54.21 -19.42
CA VAL A 8 15.89 53.19 -20.47
C VAL A 8 15.38 51.89 -19.87
N CYS A 9 14.26 51.49 -20.47
CA CYS A 9 13.45 50.31 -20.26
C CYS A 9 14.25 49.04 -20.61
N SER A 10 14.33 48.05 -19.71
CA SER A 10 14.86 46.72 -20.02
C SER A 10 13.69 45.74 -20.11
N LEU A 11 13.44 45.28 -21.33
CA LEU A 11 12.33 44.42 -21.72
C LEU A 11 12.56 42.96 -21.30
N LEU A 12 11.50 42.39 -20.72
CA LEU A 12 10.91 41.08 -21.00
C LEU A 12 11.85 39.85 -21.12
N SER A 13 11.85 39.05 -20.06
CA SER A 13 11.96 37.58 -20.19
C SER A 13 10.87 36.95 -19.31
N GLY A 14 9.66 36.89 -19.86
CA GLY A 14 8.56 36.14 -19.28
C GLY A 14 8.83 34.64 -19.44
N LEU A 15 9.55 34.06 -18.49
CA LEU A 15 9.63 32.61 -18.35
C LEU A 15 8.30 32.14 -17.74
N VAL A 16 7.49 31.48 -18.56
CA VAL A 16 6.24 30.84 -18.15
C VAL A 16 6.58 29.81 -17.07
N LEU A 17 6.28 30.11 -15.81
CA LEU A 17 6.15 29.11 -14.76
C LEU A 17 4.93 28.23 -15.12
N ALA A 18 5.17 27.18 -15.89
CA ALA A 18 4.26 26.05 -15.95
C ALA A 18 4.22 25.44 -14.54
N THR A 19 3.09 25.63 -13.87
CA THR A 19 2.84 25.28 -12.49
C THR A 19 2.98 23.77 -12.27
N THR A 20 3.88 23.38 -11.37
CA THR A 20 4.04 21.99 -10.88
C THR A 20 2.79 21.46 -10.15
N ALA A 21 1.78 22.31 -9.93
CA ALA A 21 0.49 21.92 -9.37
C ALA A 21 -0.28 20.93 -10.27
N GLY A 22 -0.19 21.05 -11.60
CA GLY A 22 -0.94 20.18 -12.53
C GLY A 22 -0.53 18.71 -12.46
N ALA A 23 0.74 18.42 -12.16
CA ALA A 23 1.25 17.05 -12.05
C ALA A 23 0.90 16.39 -10.72
N LEU A 24 0.79 17.14 -9.61
CA LEU A 24 0.36 16.59 -8.32
C LEU A 24 -1.15 16.33 -8.27
N TYR A 25 -1.98 17.17 -8.90
CA TYR A 25 -3.44 16.95 -8.94
C TYR A 25 -3.85 15.79 -9.88
N ALA A 26 -3.04 15.47 -10.89
CA ALA A 26 -3.35 14.37 -11.81
C ALA A 26 -3.20 12.97 -11.18
N GLN A 27 -2.53 12.85 -10.04
CA GLN A 27 -2.34 11.57 -9.35
C GLN A 27 -3.57 11.14 -8.52
N GLU A 28 -4.50 12.06 -8.22
CA GLU A 28 -5.68 11.80 -7.37
C GLU A 28 -6.93 11.29 -8.11
N THR A 29 -6.97 11.31 -9.44
CA THR A 29 -8.22 11.07 -10.21
C THR A 29 -8.37 9.66 -10.79
N GLY A 30 -7.41 8.76 -10.54
CA GLY A 30 -7.45 7.38 -11.06
C GLY A 30 -8.44 6.46 -10.31
N SER A 31 -8.98 5.46 -11.01
CA SER A 31 -9.73 4.38 -10.36
C SER A 31 -8.84 3.60 -9.39
N VAL A 32 -9.43 2.83 -8.47
CA VAL A 32 -8.66 1.93 -7.59
C VAL A 32 -7.77 0.98 -8.41
N GLU A 33 -8.32 0.44 -9.49
CA GLU A 33 -7.60 -0.49 -10.38
C GLU A 33 -6.43 0.20 -11.11
N SER A 34 -6.59 1.43 -11.59
CA SER A 34 -5.50 2.14 -12.27
C SER A 34 -4.37 2.51 -11.32
N ARG A 35 -4.71 2.95 -10.09
CA ARG A 35 -3.73 3.26 -9.04
C ARG A 35 -2.97 2.00 -8.61
N LEU A 36 -3.69 0.90 -8.40
CA LEU A 36 -3.10 -0.40 -8.11
C LEU A 36 -2.14 -0.86 -9.21
N LYS A 37 -2.56 -0.77 -10.48
CA LYS A 37 -1.73 -1.14 -11.62
C LYS A 37 -0.40 -0.36 -11.66
N SER A 38 -0.45 0.94 -11.34
CA SER A 38 0.75 1.79 -11.26
C SER A 38 1.71 1.29 -10.17
N GLU A 39 1.22 1.06 -8.96
CA GLU A 39 2.03 0.56 -7.84
C GLU A 39 2.62 -0.83 -8.12
N LEU A 40 1.83 -1.73 -8.71
CA LEU A 40 2.28 -3.06 -9.11
C LEU A 40 3.41 -3.00 -10.14
N THR A 41 3.31 -2.09 -11.10
CA THR A 41 4.36 -1.87 -12.11
C THR A 41 5.67 -1.41 -11.46
N VAL A 42 5.59 -0.46 -10.51
CA VAL A 42 6.76 0.01 -9.74
C VAL A 42 7.40 -1.12 -8.93
N LEU A 43 6.60 -2.04 -8.40
CA LEU A 43 7.06 -3.21 -7.66
C LEU A 43 7.52 -4.38 -8.54
N GLY A 44 7.50 -4.22 -9.87
CA GLY A 44 8.01 -5.20 -10.82
C GLY A 44 7.04 -6.33 -11.18
N PHE A 45 5.74 -6.20 -10.88
CA PHE A 45 4.74 -7.15 -11.35
C PHE A 45 4.45 -6.91 -12.84
N ALA A 46 4.63 -7.94 -13.66
CA ALA A 46 4.38 -7.87 -15.11
C ALA A 46 2.95 -7.41 -15.39
N ASN A 47 2.79 -6.50 -16.35
CA ASN A 47 1.52 -5.89 -16.75
C ASN A 47 0.75 -5.17 -15.62
N GLY A 48 1.35 -5.00 -14.44
CA GLY A 48 0.70 -4.47 -13.25
C GLY A 48 -0.43 -5.37 -12.74
N GLU A 49 -0.26 -6.69 -12.84
CA GLU A 49 -1.24 -7.68 -12.37
C GLU A 49 -0.96 -8.15 -10.95
N LEU A 50 -2.03 -8.45 -10.21
CA LEU A 50 -1.93 -9.02 -8.87
C LEU A 50 -1.37 -10.45 -8.94
N PRO A 51 -0.60 -10.89 -7.92
CA PRO A 51 -0.12 -12.26 -7.88
C PRO A 51 -1.28 -13.25 -7.75
N VAL A 52 -1.14 -14.40 -8.39
CA VAL A 52 -2.03 -15.54 -8.15
C VAL A 52 -1.78 -16.08 -6.74
N LEU A 53 -2.82 -16.05 -5.92
CA LEU A 53 -2.76 -16.58 -4.57
C LEU A 53 -2.90 -18.11 -4.59
N LYS A 54 -2.05 -18.79 -3.82
CA LYS A 54 -2.26 -20.21 -3.52
C LYS A 54 -3.28 -20.32 -2.38
N PRO A 55 -4.17 -21.34 -2.41
CA PRO A 55 -5.09 -21.60 -1.30
C PRO A 55 -4.35 -21.74 0.04
N ALA A 56 -5.06 -21.45 1.13
CA ALA A 56 -4.56 -21.67 2.48
C ALA A 56 -4.00 -23.09 2.69
N PHE A 57 -2.89 -23.19 3.42
CA PHE A 57 -2.14 -24.44 3.59
C PHE A 57 -2.66 -25.36 4.70
N GLY A 58 -3.67 -24.93 5.47
CA GLY A 58 -4.18 -25.67 6.62
C GLY A 58 -5.69 -25.51 6.80
N ASN A 59 -6.19 -25.85 7.99
CA ASN A 59 -7.61 -25.77 8.34
C ASN A 59 -8.04 -24.34 8.70
N TYR A 60 -7.72 -23.37 7.83
CA TYR A 60 -8.09 -21.96 7.92
C TYR A 60 -8.31 -21.41 6.50
N VAL A 61 -8.95 -20.25 6.39
CA VAL A 61 -9.31 -19.63 5.09
C VAL A 61 -8.56 -18.33 4.85
N ASP A 62 -8.49 -17.88 3.60
CA ASP A 62 -7.81 -16.62 3.26
C ASP A 62 -8.54 -15.37 3.77
N ALA A 63 -9.87 -15.46 3.88
CA ALA A 63 -10.71 -14.37 4.39
C ALA A 63 -12.01 -14.90 5.01
N VAL A 64 -12.52 -14.19 6.02
CA VAL A 64 -13.86 -14.37 6.57
C VAL A 64 -14.55 -13.02 6.56
N GLN A 65 -15.81 -12.96 6.11
CA GLN A 65 -16.62 -11.76 6.20
C GLN A 65 -17.69 -11.94 7.28
N VAL A 66 -17.74 -11.01 8.24
CA VAL A 66 -18.80 -10.90 9.26
C VAL A 66 -19.47 -9.54 9.08
N ASP A 67 -20.73 -9.53 8.69
CA ASP A 67 -21.46 -8.32 8.29
C ASP A 67 -20.68 -7.49 7.24
N ASN A 68 -20.28 -6.26 7.58
CA ASN A 68 -19.49 -5.37 6.75
C ASN A 68 -17.99 -5.43 7.04
N LEU A 69 -17.52 -6.38 7.85
CA LEU A 69 -16.10 -6.52 8.19
C LEU A 69 -15.50 -7.75 7.51
N LEU A 70 -14.56 -7.53 6.60
CA LEU A 70 -13.73 -8.56 5.98
C LEU A 70 -12.41 -8.69 6.76
N ILE A 71 -12.21 -9.86 7.35
CA ILE A 71 -11.02 -10.23 8.12
C ILE A 71 -10.13 -11.10 7.24
N LEU A 72 -8.91 -10.64 6.96
CA LEU A 72 -7.96 -11.35 6.12
C LEU A 72 -6.94 -12.10 6.95
N SER A 73 -6.61 -13.33 6.54
CA SER A 73 -5.42 -14.02 7.04
C SER A 73 -4.15 -13.18 6.82
N SER A 74 -3.10 -13.37 7.61
CA SER A 74 -1.85 -12.61 7.45
C SER A 74 -1.12 -12.97 6.15
N ALA A 75 -0.46 -11.98 5.54
CA ALA A 75 0.30 -12.16 4.32
C ALA A 75 1.79 -11.83 4.53
N ALA A 76 2.65 -12.74 4.11
CA ALA A 76 4.10 -12.55 4.02
C ALA A 76 4.50 -12.01 2.62
N PRO A 77 5.60 -11.27 2.49
CA PRO A 77 6.06 -10.68 1.24
C PRO A 77 6.49 -11.73 0.23
N GLN A 78 5.96 -11.64 -0.99
CA GLN A 78 6.38 -12.46 -2.11
C GLN A 78 6.72 -11.55 -3.29
N ARG A 79 7.89 -11.77 -3.88
CA ARG A 79 8.35 -11.09 -5.08
C ARG A 79 7.53 -11.54 -6.31
N PRO A 80 7.56 -10.78 -7.42
CA PRO A 80 6.88 -11.16 -8.66
C PRO A 80 7.29 -12.54 -9.22
N ASP A 81 8.51 -12.99 -8.95
CA ASP A 81 9.01 -14.32 -9.33
C ASP A 81 8.50 -15.45 -8.43
N GLY A 82 7.64 -15.15 -7.44
CA GLY A 82 7.08 -16.12 -6.50
C GLY A 82 7.97 -16.42 -5.30
N GLN A 83 9.16 -15.85 -5.19
CA GLN A 83 10.03 -16.07 -4.03
C GLN A 83 9.61 -15.22 -2.83
N PHE A 84 9.60 -15.82 -1.65
CA PHE A 84 9.32 -15.10 -0.40
C PHE A 84 10.54 -14.31 0.07
N VAL A 85 10.31 -13.09 0.59
CA VAL A 85 11.37 -12.29 1.22
C VAL A 85 11.53 -12.73 2.66
N LYS A 86 12.75 -13.15 3.02
CA LYS A 86 13.08 -13.76 4.30
C LYS A 86 14.26 -13.07 4.96
N GLY A 87 14.27 -13.13 6.28
CA GLY A 87 15.38 -12.67 7.11
C GLY A 87 15.02 -11.48 7.99
N ARG A 88 15.80 -11.35 9.06
CA ARG A 88 15.66 -10.36 10.13
C ARG A 88 16.27 -9.00 9.76
N VAL A 89 15.65 -7.93 10.25
CA VAL A 89 16.10 -6.55 10.09
C VAL A 89 16.86 -6.09 11.35
N PRO A 90 17.98 -5.36 11.24
CA PRO A 90 18.66 -4.95 10.01
C PRO A 90 19.79 -5.89 9.58
N ASP A 91 20.03 -6.99 10.30
CA ASP A 91 21.26 -7.78 10.18
C ASP A 91 21.28 -8.75 8.99
N GLN A 92 20.12 -9.22 8.54
CA GLN A 92 19.99 -10.09 7.36
C GLN A 92 19.31 -9.38 6.18
N VAL A 93 18.40 -8.45 6.47
CA VAL A 93 17.68 -7.64 5.48
C VAL A 93 17.80 -6.17 5.86
N SER A 94 18.17 -5.33 4.90
CA SER A 94 18.26 -3.89 5.12
C SER A 94 16.89 -3.28 5.42
N VAL A 95 16.86 -2.12 6.10
CA VAL A 95 15.60 -1.40 6.37
C VAL A 95 14.88 -1.04 5.06
N ASN A 96 15.62 -0.62 4.03
CA ASN A 96 15.05 -0.27 2.72
C ASN A 96 14.43 -1.48 2.02
N ASP A 97 15.11 -2.63 2.03
CA ASP A 97 14.57 -3.86 1.47
C ASP A 97 13.35 -4.35 2.24
N ALA A 98 13.33 -4.16 3.56
CA ALA A 98 12.18 -4.48 4.40
C ALA A 98 10.98 -3.56 4.10
N MET A 99 11.20 -2.29 3.78
CA MET A 99 10.12 -1.39 3.31
C MET A 99 9.52 -1.87 1.99
N VAL A 100 10.35 -2.35 1.05
CA VAL A 100 9.87 -2.97 -0.19
C VAL A 100 9.10 -4.26 0.13
N ALA A 101 9.62 -5.09 1.04
CA ALA A 101 8.93 -6.29 1.49
C ALA A 101 7.55 -5.96 2.09
N ALA A 102 7.43 -4.91 2.91
CA ALA A 102 6.15 -4.49 3.46
C ALA A 102 5.13 -4.16 2.37
N LYS A 103 5.54 -3.45 1.30
CA LYS A 103 4.68 -3.22 0.14
C LYS A 103 4.26 -4.52 -0.56
N LEU A 104 5.18 -5.45 -0.78
CA LEU A 104 4.88 -6.76 -1.40
C LEU A 104 3.88 -7.58 -0.58
N ALA A 105 3.97 -7.53 0.75
CA ALA A 105 3.02 -8.19 1.63
C ALA A 105 1.62 -7.55 1.52
N CYS A 106 1.55 -6.23 1.37
CA CYS A 106 0.28 -5.49 1.25
C CYS A 106 -0.35 -5.66 -0.15
N VAL A 107 0.45 -5.82 -1.21
CA VAL A 107 -0.02 -6.32 -2.52
C VAL A 107 -0.78 -7.65 -2.38
N ARG A 108 -0.24 -8.59 -1.59
CA ARG A 108 -0.91 -9.88 -1.37
C ARG A 108 -2.21 -9.73 -0.57
N GLN A 109 -2.30 -8.77 0.36
CA GLN A 109 -3.58 -8.47 0.99
C GLN A 109 -4.59 -7.90 0.01
N ILE A 110 -4.18 -7.00 -0.89
CA ILE A 110 -5.05 -6.48 -1.95
C ILE A 110 -5.51 -7.61 -2.88
N ALA A 111 -4.63 -8.56 -3.21
CA ALA A 111 -5.01 -9.75 -3.96
C ALA A 111 -6.08 -10.57 -3.23
N ARG A 112 -5.99 -10.72 -1.89
CA ARG A 112 -7.01 -11.41 -1.09
C ARG A 112 -8.32 -10.64 -1.07
N MET A 113 -8.28 -9.31 -0.95
CA MET A 113 -9.48 -8.47 -1.06
C MET A 113 -10.14 -8.65 -2.42
N LYS A 114 -9.37 -8.61 -3.51
CA LYS A 114 -9.90 -8.81 -4.88
C LYS A 114 -10.52 -10.19 -5.03
N LEU A 115 -9.87 -11.24 -4.53
CA LEU A 115 -10.38 -12.61 -4.57
C LEU A 115 -11.69 -12.75 -3.79
N ALA A 116 -11.77 -12.18 -2.58
CA ALA A 116 -12.96 -12.28 -1.73
C ALA A 116 -14.12 -11.41 -2.21
N LEU A 117 -13.83 -10.23 -2.78
CA LEU A 117 -14.85 -9.23 -3.12
C LEU A 117 -15.25 -9.22 -4.59
N GLY A 118 -14.41 -9.75 -5.48
CA GLY A 118 -14.50 -9.63 -6.94
C GLY A 118 -14.16 -8.23 -7.46
N ASP A 119 -14.57 -7.19 -6.74
CA ASP A 119 -14.36 -5.79 -7.06
C ASP A 119 -13.77 -5.03 -5.86
N LEU A 120 -12.62 -4.38 -6.06
CA LEU A 120 -11.95 -3.58 -5.03
C LEU A 120 -12.70 -2.28 -4.71
N ASN A 121 -13.63 -1.82 -5.55
CA ASN A 121 -14.50 -0.67 -5.23
C ASN A 121 -15.49 -0.98 -4.08
N ARG A 122 -15.60 -2.25 -3.68
CA ARG A 122 -16.34 -2.66 -2.48
C ARG A 122 -15.58 -2.39 -1.19
N VAL A 123 -14.28 -2.11 -1.23
CA VAL A 123 -13.54 -1.64 -0.06
C VAL A 123 -14.08 -0.26 0.33
N GLN A 124 -14.69 -0.16 1.50
CA GLN A 124 -15.17 1.10 2.06
C GLN A 124 -14.07 1.80 2.86
N ARG A 125 -13.31 1.02 3.65
CA ARG A 125 -12.15 1.51 4.42
C ARG A 125 -11.25 0.34 4.79
N ILE A 126 -9.94 0.54 4.74
CA ILE A 126 -8.99 -0.29 5.49
C ILE A 126 -9.14 0.09 6.96
N ALA A 127 -9.77 -0.76 7.77
CA ALA A 127 -10.11 -0.40 9.15
C ALA A 127 -8.88 -0.49 10.06
N TYR A 128 -8.10 -1.55 9.90
CA TYR A 128 -6.98 -1.87 10.77
C TYR A 128 -5.85 -2.58 10.03
N VAL A 129 -4.61 -2.25 10.38
CA VAL A 129 -3.38 -2.92 9.90
C VAL A 129 -2.50 -3.30 11.09
N LYS A 130 -2.04 -4.54 11.13
CA LYS A 130 -0.97 -4.96 12.06
C LYS A 130 0.25 -5.39 11.27
N GLY A 131 1.35 -4.65 11.45
CA GLY A 131 2.65 -4.95 10.84
C GLY A 131 3.54 -5.71 11.82
N LYS A 132 4.03 -6.88 11.41
CA LYS A 132 4.97 -7.72 12.18
C LYS A 132 6.31 -7.76 11.45
N ILE A 133 7.38 -7.31 12.08
CA ILE A 133 8.71 -7.21 11.48
C ILE A 133 9.63 -8.19 12.21
N TRP A 134 10.24 -9.13 11.49
CA TRP A 134 11.33 -9.90 12.07
C TRP A 134 12.52 -8.97 12.24
N SER A 135 12.84 -8.65 13.49
CA SER A 135 13.87 -7.65 13.79
C SER A 135 14.77 -8.08 14.95
N THR A 136 15.99 -7.54 14.98
CA THR A 136 16.88 -7.69 16.14
C THR A 136 16.25 -6.99 17.35
N PRO A 137 16.55 -7.44 18.58
CA PRO A 137 15.99 -6.82 19.80
C PRO A 137 16.29 -5.31 19.93
N GLU A 138 17.39 -4.85 19.35
CA GLU A 138 17.87 -3.46 19.43
C GLU A 138 17.25 -2.55 18.36
N PHE A 139 16.58 -3.11 17.35
CA PHE A 139 15.95 -2.33 16.30
C PHE A 139 14.66 -1.69 16.81
N THR A 140 14.48 -0.39 16.61
CA THR A 140 13.30 0.37 17.11
C THR A 140 12.57 1.16 16.02
N ASP A 141 12.96 0.95 14.75
CA ASP A 141 12.47 1.69 13.58
C ASP A 141 11.40 0.89 12.79
N GLN A 142 10.73 -0.07 13.42
CA GLN A 142 9.73 -0.93 12.76
C GLN A 142 8.59 -0.14 12.12
N THR A 143 8.24 1.03 12.70
CA THR A 143 7.18 1.91 12.18
C THR A 143 7.50 2.37 10.76
N LYS A 144 8.77 2.66 10.43
CA LYS A 144 9.21 3.04 9.08
C LYS A 144 8.92 1.95 8.04
N ILE A 145 9.04 0.68 8.43
CA ILE A 145 8.75 -0.46 7.56
C ILE A 145 7.23 -0.59 7.37
N THR A 146 6.46 -0.47 8.46
CA THR A 146 4.99 -0.53 8.38
C THR A 146 4.41 0.67 7.60
N ASP A 147 5.06 1.85 7.66
CA ASP A 147 4.70 3.04 6.88
C ASP A 147 4.74 2.76 5.37
N ALA A 148 5.66 1.92 4.91
CA ALA A 148 5.73 1.57 3.50
C ALA A 148 4.49 0.76 3.06
N CYS A 149 3.99 -0.14 3.91
CA CYS A 149 2.71 -0.80 3.67
C CYS A 149 1.55 0.20 3.74
N SER A 150 1.51 1.05 4.78
CA SER A 150 0.44 2.04 4.93
C SER A 150 0.35 2.97 3.73
N SER A 151 1.51 3.39 3.20
CA SER A 151 1.61 4.24 2.01
C SER A 151 1.05 3.55 0.76
N LEU A 152 1.26 2.23 0.60
CA LEU A 152 0.68 1.48 -0.52
C LEU A 152 -0.85 1.45 -0.42
N PHE A 153 -1.42 1.19 0.76
CA PHE A 153 -2.88 1.21 0.92
C PHE A 153 -3.47 2.59 0.61
N VAL A 154 -2.84 3.67 1.07
CA VAL A 154 -3.27 5.03 0.76
C VAL A 154 -3.11 5.35 -0.73
N ALA A 155 -2.02 4.93 -1.36
CA ALA A 155 -1.80 5.12 -2.80
C ALA A 155 -2.90 4.45 -3.64
N VAL A 156 -3.33 3.25 -3.25
CA VAL A 156 -4.35 2.48 -3.98
C VAL A 156 -5.78 2.94 -3.68
N PHE A 157 -6.10 3.17 -2.41
CA PHE A 157 -7.49 3.41 -1.96
C PHE A 157 -7.78 4.88 -1.62
N GLY A 158 -6.79 5.77 -1.65
CA GLY A 158 -6.93 7.17 -1.23
C GLY A 158 -7.28 7.27 0.26
N ASP A 159 -8.26 8.10 0.60
CA ASP A 159 -8.73 8.27 1.98
C ASP A 159 -9.27 6.96 2.60
N ALA A 160 -9.88 6.08 1.80
CA ALA A 160 -10.28 4.75 2.26
C ALA A 160 -9.10 3.87 2.65
N GLY A 161 -7.88 4.21 2.24
CA GLY A 161 -6.65 3.54 2.60
C GLY A 161 -6.07 3.97 3.95
N LYS A 162 -6.57 5.04 4.59
CA LYS A 162 -6.14 5.47 5.93
C LYS A 162 -6.77 4.58 7.01
N HIS A 163 -5.95 4.12 7.96
CA HIS A 163 -6.32 3.06 8.90
C HIS A 163 -5.71 3.26 10.29
N ALA A 164 -6.35 2.68 11.31
CA ALA A 164 -5.69 2.44 12.60
C ALA A 164 -4.64 1.33 12.44
N ARG A 165 -3.60 1.31 13.30
CA ARG A 165 -2.57 0.28 13.21
C ARG A 165 -1.83 -0.04 14.49
N THR A 166 -1.20 -1.21 14.49
CA THR A 166 -0.10 -1.57 15.39
C THR A 166 1.13 -2.02 14.60
N THR A 167 2.30 -1.87 15.21
CA THR A 167 3.58 -2.30 14.65
C THR A 167 4.37 -3.02 15.74
N GLU A 168 4.82 -4.23 15.46
CA GLU A 168 5.53 -5.08 16.42
C GLU A 168 6.80 -5.65 15.79
N GLY A 169 7.91 -5.58 16.53
CA GLY A 169 9.09 -6.40 16.27
C GLY A 169 8.88 -7.80 16.83
N ILE A 170 9.14 -8.84 16.04
CA ILE A 170 9.01 -10.24 16.47
C ILE A 170 10.33 -10.98 16.31
N ALA A 171 10.62 -11.87 17.26
CA ALA A 171 11.85 -12.64 17.28
C ALA A 171 11.83 -13.81 16.29
N SER A 172 10.66 -14.42 16.07
CA SER A 172 10.49 -15.60 15.20
C SER A 172 9.04 -15.73 14.74
N GLY A 173 8.83 -16.57 13.71
CA GLY A 173 7.51 -16.89 13.19
C GLY A 173 7.60 -17.68 11.88
N PRO A 174 6.49 -17.85 11.15
CA PRO A 174 6.42 -18.75 10.01
C PRO A 174 7.44 -18.44 8.91
N PHE A 175 8.09 -19.48 8.40
CA PHE A 175 8.95 -19.47 7.20
C PHE A 175 10.14 -18.48 7.21
N GLY A 176 10.43 -17.82 8.33
CA GLY A 176 11.50 -16.82 8.46
C GLY A 176 11.26 -15.57 7.60
N ALA A 177 10.00 -15.19 7.37
CA ALA A 177 9.65 -14.00 6.59
C ALA A 177 10.27 -12.72 7.17
N THR A 178 10.48 -11.70 6.34
CA THR A 178 10.98 -10.39 6.81
C THR A 178 9.88 -9.54 7.45
N PHE A 179 8.67 -9.65 6.90
CA PHE A 179 7.51 -8.87 7.30
C PHE A 179 6.25 -9.72 7.18
N GLU A 180 5.23 -9.43 7.98
CA GLU A 180 3.88 -9.92 7.74
C GLU A 180 2.87 -8.82 8.06
N VAL A 181 1.78 -8.79 7.31
CA VAL A 181 0.67 -7.88 7.54
C VAL A 181 -0.62 -8.64 7.80
N GLU A 182 -1.38 -8.19 8.79
CA GLU A 182 -2.78 -8.56 9.01
C GLU A 182 -3.65 -7.32 8.73
N THR A 183 -4.83 -7.52 8.15
CA THR A 183 -5.68 -6.41 7.70
C THR A 183 -7.15 -6.72 7.88
N PHE A 184 -7.86 -5.78 8.50
CA PHE A 184 -9.32 -5.79 8.57
C PHE A 184 -9.87 -4.68 7.67
N VAL A 185 -10.91 -5.00 6.91
CA VAL A 185 -11.45 -4.13 5.87
C VAL A 185 -12.95 -3.97 6.08
N GLU A 186 -13.40 -2.73 6.20
CA GLU A 186 -14.81 -2.39 6.10
C GLU A 186 -15.21 -2.46 4.62
N VAL A 187 -16.26 -3.22 4.30
CA VAL A 187 -16.72 -3.48 2.94
C VAL A 187 -18.17 -3.09 2.74
N LYS A 188 -18.49 -2.62 1.54
CA LYS A 188 -19.86 -2.31 1.13
C LYS A 188 -20.70 -3.60 1.05
N PRO A 189 -22.02 -3.52 1.32
CA PRO A 189 -22.92 -4.66 1.18
C PRO A 189 -22.83 -5.30 -0.20
N SER A 190 -23.02 -6.63 -0.27
CA SER A 190 -23.26 -7.29 -1.56
C SER A 190 -24.59 -6.81 -2.14
N VAL A 191 -24.61 -6.57 -3.45
CA VAL A 191 -25.83 -6.14 -4.19
C VAL A 191 -26.97 -7.18 -4.03
N THR A 192 -26.63 -8.46 -3.84
CA THR A 192 -27.58 -9.59 -3.69
C THR A 192 -28.39 -9.56 -2.39
N SER A 193 -27.99 -8.79 -1.38
CA SER A 193 -28.64 -8.77 -0.05
C SER A 193 -29.73 -7.72 0.10
N MET A 194 -29.93 -6.83 -0.88
CA MET A 194 -30.93 -5.76 -0.80
C MET A 194 -32.36 -6.20 -1.21
N GLU A 195 -32.54 -7.39 -1.78
CA GLU A 195 -33.86 -7.92 -2.20
C GLU A 195 -34.61 -8.73 -1.12
N LYS A 196 -34.04 -8.87 0.09
CA LYS A 196 -34.73 -9.54 1.21
C LYS A 196 -35.03 -8.54 2.32
N LYS A 197 -36.03 -7.68 2.09
CA LYS A 197 -36.75 -7.02 3.18
C LYS A 197 -38.21 -6.80 2.81
#